data_AF-A0A166H792-F1
#
_entry.id   AF-A0A166H792-F1
#
_cell.length_a   1.000
_cell.length_b   1.000
_cell.length_c   1.000
_cell.angle_alpha   90.00
_cell.angle_beta   90.00
_cell.angle_gamma   90.00
#
_symmetry.space_group_name_H-M   'P 1'
#
loop_
_entity.id
_entity.type
_entity.pdbx_description
1 polymer ?
#
loop_
_entity_poly.entity_id
_entity_poly.type
_entity_poly.pdbx_seq_one_letter_code
_entity_poly.pdbx_strand_id
1 'polypeptide(L)'
;MSYTQRLPQTGKETVLFMGIISLISVNLIAPVITGLEVGFSLAHWLMVLRQLPLLWLCVIVLVVVTQRPAQRLAGLLLERNDGFKATMLITALCNVFLMSLVLTIVGTWIGTGAITVSPIVHFFAKWPRNFTIAFIVEGFIAQPFARSVMAWYHRSAQTA
;
A
#
# COMPACT_ATOMS: atom_id res chain seq x y z
N MET A 1 -16.76 -8.99 18.77
CA MET A 1 -16.97 -8.20 17.54
C MET A 1 -16.82 -9.11 16.34
N SER A 2 -17.80 -9.13 15.45
CA SER A 2 -17.69 -9.87 14.20
C SER A 2 -16.61 -9.26 13.31
N TYR A 3 -15.88 -10.08 12.55
CA TYR A 3 -14.80 -9.64 11.66
C TYR A 3 -15.29 -8.58 10.64
N THR A 4 -16.56 -8.66 10.26
CA THR A 4 -17.27 -7.73 9.38
C THR A 4 -17.31 -6.29 9.91
N GLN A 5 -17.29 -6.08 11.23
CA GLN A 5 -17.25 -4.72 11.81
C GLN A 5 -15.88 -4.04 11.68
N ARG A 6 -14.84 -4.77 11.26
CA ARG A 6 -13.49 -4.22 11.04
C ARG A 6 -13.21 -3.89 9.58
N LEU A 7 -14.20 -4.10 8.70
CA LEU A 7 -14.13 -3.85 7.27
C LEU A 7 -15.08 -2.72 6.89
N PRO A 8 -14.75 -1.94 5.85
CA PRO A 8 -15.67 -0.97 5.31
C PRO A 8 -16.91 -1.66 4.73
N GLN A 9 -18.08 -1.17 5.08
CA GLN A 9 -19.40 -1.65 4.68
C GLN A 9 -20.04 -0.74 3.62
N THR A 10 -19.68 0.55 3.63
CA THR A 10 -20.17 1.54 2.67
C THR A 10 -19.07 2.06 1.73
N GLY A 11 -19.47 2.66 0.61
CA GLY A 11 -18.52 3.32 -0.31
C GLY A 11 -17.72 4.44 0.37
N LYS A 12 -18.35 5.20 1.28
CA LYS A 12 -17.69 6.25 2.08
C LYS A 12 -16.63 5.66 3.01
N GLU A 13 -16.96 4.58 3.71
CA GLU A 13 -16.00 3.88 4.57
C GLU A 13 -14.85 3.26 3.75
N THR A 14 -15.13 2.79 2.54
CA THR A 14 -14.09 2.24 1.65
C THR A 14 -13.08 3.31 1.26
N VAL A 15 -13.54 4.52 0.91
CA VAL A 15 -12.66 5.67 0.63
C VAL A 15 -11.85 6.05 1.87
N LEU A 16 -12.47 6.12 3.04
CA LEU A 16 -11.78 6.41 4.30
C LEU A 16 -10.73 5.34 4.61
N PHE A 17 -11.07 4.06 4.46
CA PHE A 17 -10.19 2.92 4.69
C PHE A 17 -8.97 2.96 3.79
N MET A 18 -9.17 3.15 2.49
CA MET A 18 -8.07 3.30 1.52
C MET A 18 -7.24 4.55 1.77
N GLY A 19 -7.86 5.66 2.18
CA GLY A 19 -7.17 6.90 2.56
C GLY A 19 -6.21 6.70 3.73
N ILE A 20 -6.68 6.05 4.80
CA ILE A 20 -5.85 5.75 5.98
C ILE A 20 -4.67 4.86 5.61
N ILE A 21 -4.93 3.76 4.89
CA ILE A 21 -3.87 2.84 4.46
C ILE A 21 -2.85 3.57 3.61
N SER A 22 -3.29 4.25 2.55
CA SER A 22 -2.38 4.92 1.61
C SER A 22 -1.55 6.02 2.27
N LEU A 23 -2.11 6.80 3.20
CA LEU A 23 -1.38 7.83 3.93
C LEU A 23 -0.28 7.23 4.82
N ILE A 24 -0.62 6.20 5.61
CA ILE A 24 0.36 5.52 6.47
C ILE A 24 1.46 4.90 5.62
N SER A 25 1.09 4.16 4.58
CA SER A 25 2.02 3.44 3.73
C SER A 25 2.98 4.39 3.01
N VAL A 26 2.48 5.50 2.45
CA VAL A 26 3.34 6.47 1.74
C VAL A 26 4.27 7.20 2.70
N ASN A 27 3.82 7.53 3.91
CA ASN A 27 4.66 8.20 4.92
C ASN A 27 5.70 7.29 5.58
N LEU A 28 5.50 5.98 5.61
CA LEU A 28 6.47 5.03 6.17
C LEU A 28 7.38 4.43 5.10
N ILE A 29 6.80 3.92 4.02
CA ILE A 29 7.54 3.15 3.00
C ILE A 29 8.50 4.07 2.24
N ALA A 30 8.04 5.23 1.76
CA ALA A 30 8.86 6.08 0.90
C ALA A 30 10.11 6.61 1.65
N PRO A 31 10.01 7.17 2.87
CA PRO A 31 11.20 7.60 3.61
C PRO A 31 12.16 6.46 3.96
N VAL A 32 11.65 5.27 4.29
CA VAL A 32 12.50 4.10 4.59
C VAL A 32 13.25 3.64 3.34
N ILE A 33 12.57 3.51 2.19
CA ILE A 33 13.21 3.10 0.94
C ILE A 33 14.26 4.13 0.50
N THR A 34 13.91 5.42 0.49
CA THR A 34 14.85 6.47 0.09
C THR A 34 16.03 6.57 1.05
N GLY A 35 15.80 6.45 2.36
CA GLY A 35 16.86 6.43 3.36
C GLY A 35 17.83 5.26 3.19
N LEU A 36 17.33 4.09 2.78
CA LEU A 36 18.17 2.92 2.43
C LEU A 36 18.88 3.04 1.08
N GLU A 37 18.52 4.02 0.25
CA GLU A 37 19.09 4.19 -1.10
C GLU A 37 20.10 5.34 -1.16
N VAL A 38 19.79 6.48 -0.53
CA VAL A 38 20.60 7.70 -0.58
C VAL A 38 21.16 8.07 0.80
N GLY A 39 20.83 7.30 1.84
CA GLY A 39 21.23 7.53 3.22
C GLY A 39 20.20 8.38 4.00
N PHE A 40 20.13 8.14 5.31
CA PHE A 40 19.26 8.89 6.22
C PHE A 40 19.89 10.25 6.55
N SER A 41 19.32 11.31 5.99
CA SER A 41 19.64 12.69 6.35
C SER A 41 18.35 13.51 6.45
N LEU A 42 18.35 14.55 7.28
CA LEU A 42 17.20 15.45 7.41
C LEU A 42 16.85 16.09 6.05
N ALA A 43 17.88 16.42 5.26
CA ALA A 43 17.72 16.99 3.92
C ALA A 43 17.01 16.02 2.96
N HIS A 44 17.41 14.75 2.93
CA HIS A 44 16.75 13.72 2.11
C HIS A 44 15.32 13.47 2.60
N TRP A 45 15.09 13.50 3.91
CA TRP A 45 13.75 13.31 4.47
C TRP A 45 12.80 14.45 4.07
N LEU A 46 13.23 15.70 4.16
CA LEU A 46 12.47 16.87 3.67
C LEU A 46 12.22 16.82 2.17
N MET A 47 13.17 16.35 1.37
CA MET A 47 13.00 16.17 -0.06
C MET A 47 11.88 15.16 -0.37
N VAL A 48 11.90 14.00 0.31
CA VAL A 48 10.85 12.98 0.18
C VAL A 48 9.50 13.54 0.60
N LEU A 49 9.43 14.24 1.75
CA LEU A 49 8.19 14.87 2.22
C LEU A 49 7.58 15.81 1.17
N ARG A 50 8.41 16.57 0.47
CA ARG A 50 7.94 17.50 -0.58
C ARG A 50 7.36 16.77 -1.79
N GLN A 51 7.81 15.55 -2.07
CA GLN A 51 7.33 14.72 -3.17
C GLN A 51 6.21 13.76 -2.77
N LEU A 52 5.95 13.58 -1.47
CA LEU A 52 4.88 12.71 -0.95
C LEU A 52 3.50 12.99 -1.56
N PRO A 53 3.03 14.24 -1.77
CA PRO A 53 1.69 14.46 -2.33
C PRO A 53 1.53 13.87 -3.73
N LEU A 54 2.58 14.01 -4.56
CA LEU A 54 2.60 13.44 -5.91
C LEU A 54 2.69 11.91 -5.85
N LEU A 55 3.57 11.38 -5.00
CA LEU A 55 3.73 9.93 -4.80
C LEU A 55 2.41 9.30 -4.32
N TRP A 56 1.73 9.95 -3.37
CA TRP A 56 0.46 9.50 -2.83
C TRP A 56 -0.64 9.45 -3.89
N LEU A 57 -0.76 10.49 -4.73
CA LEU A 57 -1.70 10.48 -5.85
C LEU A 57 -1.40 9.32 -6.82
N CYS A 58 -0.13 9.11 -7.16
CA CYS A 58 0.29 7.98 -8.00
C CYS A 58 -0.07 6.63 -7.37
N VAL A 59 0.12 6.47 -6.06
CA VAL A 59 -0.25 5.26 -5.33
C VAL A 59 -1.76 5.02 -5.38
N ILE A 60 -2.59 6.05 -5.14
CA ILE A 60 -4.06 5.91 -5.23
C ILE A 60 -4.48 5.45 -6.62
N VAL A 61 -3.98 6.11 -7.67
CA VAL A 61 -4.28 5.75 -9.06
C VAL A 61 -3.87 4.30 -9.33
N LEU A 62 -2.67 3.92 -8.87
CA LEU A 62 -2.14 2.59 -9.07
C LEU A 62 -2.97 1.54 -8.35
N VAL A 63 -3.36 1.76 -7.09
CA VAL A 63 -4.26 0.86 -6.32
C VAL A 63 -5.53 0.58 -7.12
N VAL A 64 -6.17 1.61 -7.68
CA VAL A 64 -7.42 1.45 -8.45
C VAL A 64 -7.17 0.67 -9.74
N VAL A 65 -6.08 0.97 -10.45
CA VAL A 65 -5.71 0.30 -11.71
C VAL A 65 -5.33 -1.17 -11.46
N THR A 66 -4.58 -1.45 -10.39
CA THR A 66 -4.10 -2.79 -10.06
C THR A 66 -5.15 -3.65 -9.35
N GLN A 67 -6.23 -3.08 -8.83
CA GLN A 67 -7.26 -3.84 -8.11
C GLN A 67 -7.89 -4.94 -8.97
N ARG A 68 -8.29 -4.62 -10.21
CA ARG A 68 -8.89 -5.60 -11.13
C ARG A 68 -7.92 -6.74 -11.54
N PRO A 69 -6.69 -6.45 -12.00
CA PRO A 69 -5.74 -7.53 -12.31
C PRO A 69 -5.33 -8.32 -11.06
N ALA A 70 -5.23 -7.68 -9.89
CA ALA A 70 -4.96 -8.36 -8.63
C ALA A 70 -6.07 -9.34 -8.26
N GLN A 71 -7.34 -8.95 -8.43
CA GLN A 71 -8.49 -9.83 -8.20
C GLN A 71 -8.49 -11.03 -9.16
N ARG A 72 -8.11 -10.84 -10.43
CA ARG A 72 -7.98 -11.94 -11.39
C ARG A 72 -6.85 -12.89 -11.00
N LEU A 73 -5.69 -12.35 -10.64
CA LEU A 73 -4.55 -13.15 -10.18
C LEU A 73 -4.90 -13.93 -8.92
N ALA A 74 -5.58 -13.29 -7.97
CA ALA A 74 -6.08 -13.93 -6.77
C ALA A 74 -7.08 -15.06 -7.10
N GLY A 75 -7.99 -14.85 -8.05
CA GLY A 75 -8.94 -15.87 -8.49
C GLY A 75 -8.30 -17.09 -9.15
N LEU A 76 -7.07 -16.96 -9.68
CA LEU A 76 -6.29 -18.10 -10.18
C LEU A 76 -5.61 -18.89 -9.05
N LEU A 77 -5.37 -18.24 -7.90
CA LEU A 77 -4.73 -18.83 -6.72
C LEU A 77 -5.73 -19.37 -5.69
N LEU A 78 -7.00 -18.95 -5.78
CA LEU A 78 -8.06 -19.34 -4.86
C LEU A 78 -8.86 -20.53 -5.40
N GLU A 79 -9.15 -21.49 -4.53
CA GLU A 79 -10.08 -22.58 -4.82
C GLU A 79 -11.53 -22.18 -4.50
N ARG A 80 -12.50 -22.91 -5.07
CA ARG A 80 -13.95 -22.59 -4.93
C ARG A 80 -14.46 -22.60 -3.49
N ASN A 81 -13.74 -23.20 -2.54
CA ASN A 81 -14.15 -23.33 -1.14
C ASN A 81 -13.30 -22.48 -0.18
N ASP A 82 -12.46 -21.57 -0.70
CA ASP A 82 -11.66 -20.72 0.17
C ASP A 82 -12.54 -19.74 0.95
N GLY A 83 -12.32 -19.69 2.26
CA GLY A 83 -13.07 -18.83 3.16
C GLY A 83 -12.87 -17.35 2.84
N PHE A 84 -13.87 -16.52 3.14
CA PHE A 84 -13.86 -15.07 2.90
C PHE A 84 -12.57 -14.34 3.35
N LYS A 85 -11.98 -14.79 4.47
CA LYS A 85 -10.70 -14.24 4.97
C LYS A 85 -9.51 -14.56 4.06
N ALA A 86 -9.45 -15.77 3.52
CA ALA A 86 -8.40 -16.21 2.60
C ALA A 86 -8.50 -15.44 1.29
N THR A 87 -9.71 -15.31 0.73
CA THR A 87 -9.97 -14.52 -0.48
C THR A 87 -9.49 -13.08 -0.35
N MET A 88 -9.81 -12.43 0.78
CA MET A 88 -9.40 -11.06 1.03
C MET A 88 -7.88 -10.93 1.20
N LEU A 89 -7.24 -11.88 1.89
CA LEU A 89 -5.79 -11.90 2.09
C LEU A 89 -5.07 -12.09 0.75
N ILE A 90 -5.41 -13.13 -0.02
CA ILE A 90 -4.78 -13.42 -1.31
C ILE A 90 -4.97 -12.25 -2.28
N THR A 91 -6.15 -11.63 -2.32
CA THR A 91 -6.41 -10.44 -3.14
C THR A 91 -5.52 -9.27 -2.72
N ALA A 92 -5.37 -9.02 -1.41
CA ALA A 92 -4.48 -7.97 -0.91
C ALA A 92 -3.01 -8.26 -1.25
N LEU A 93 -2.56 -9.52 -1.11
CA LEU A 93 -1.22 -9.96 -1.50
C LEU A 93 -0.95 -9.72 -2.99
N CYS A 94 -1.87 -10.14 -3.85
CA CYS A 94 -1.78 -9.91 -5.30
C CYS A 94 -1.74 -8.42 -5.63
N ASN A 95 -2.50 -7.60 -4.90
CA ASN A 95 -2.50 -6.16 -5.13
C ASN A 95 -1.18 -5.52 -4.74
N VAL A 96 -0.66 -5.81 -3.53
CA VAL A 96 0.65 -5.32 -3.08
C VAL A 96 1.76 -5.80 -4.01
N PHE A 97 1.71 -7.04 -4.46
CA PHE A 97 2.64 -7.60 -5.42
C PHE A 97 2.65 -6.81 -6.74
N LEU A 98 1.50 -6.64 -7.40
CA LEU A 98 1.40 -5.91 -8.67
C LEU A 98 1.81 -4.44 -8.52
N MET A 99 1.37 -3.79 -7.45
CA MET A 99 1.76 -2.40 -7.17
C MET A 99 3.26 -2.28 -6.95
N SER A 100 3.90 -3.23 -6.25
CA SER A 100 5.34 -3.18 -5.98
C SER A 100 6.19 -3.22 -7.25
N LEU A 101 5.75 -3.96 -8.27
CA LEU A 101 6.44 -4.04 -9.56
C LEU A 101 6.49 -2.65 -10.22
N VAL A 102 5.36 -1.93 -10.22
CA VAL A 102 5.28 -0.61 -10.84
C VAL A 102 5.93 0.47 -9.97
N LEU A 103 5.67 0.46 -8.65
CA LEU A 103 6.18 1.46 -7.71
C LEU A 103 7.69 1.37 -7.50
N THR A 104 8.32 0.22 -7.74
CA THR A 104 9.79 0.16 -7.68
C THR A 104 10.44 1.05 -8.74
N ILE A 105 9.82 1.18 -9.92
CA ILE A 105 10.31 2.05 -10.99
C ILE A 105 9.79 3.47 -10.79
N VAL A 106 8.46 3.62 -10.77
CA VAL A 106 7.78 4.92 -10.71
C VAL A 106 8.07 5.64 -9.39
N GLY A 107 8.06 4.92 -8.27
CA GLY A 107 8.38 5.49 -6.97
C GLY A 107 9.81 6.00 -6.87
N THR A 108 10.76 5.36 -7.55
CA THR A 108 12.14 5.85 -7.62
C THR A 108 12.24 7.12 -8.45
N TRP A 109 11.56 7.20 -9.60
CA TRP A 109 11.52 8.44 -10.40
C TRP A 109 10.88 9.59 -9.64
N ILE A 110 9.75 9.32 -8.98
CA ILE A 110 9.07 10.35 -8.19
C ILE A 110 9.97 10.78 -7.04
N GLY A 111 10.49 9.84 -6.25
CA GLY A 111 11.29 10.09 -5.04
C GLY A 111 12.68 10.69 -5.29
N THR A 112 13.23 10.56 -6.50
CA THR A 112 14.47 11.25 -6.91
C THR A 112 14.20 12.52 -7.69
N GLY A 113 12.97 12.73 -8.16
CA GLY A 113 12.62 13.81 -9.09
C GLY A 113 13.24 13.68 -10.48
N ALA A 114 13.86 12.54 -10.81
CA ALA A 114 14.59 12.32 -12.05
C ALA A 114 14.14 11.02 -12.74
N ILE A 115 13.78 11.14 -14.02
CA ILE A 115 13.47 9.98 -14.86
C ILE A 115 14.80 9.44 -15.42
N THR A 116 15.25 8.31 -14.88
CA THR A 116 16.51 7.66 -15.27
C THR A 116 16.29 6.17 -15.56
N VAL A 117 17.21 5.53 -16.27
CA VAL A 117 17.12 4.08 -16.58
C VAL A 117 17.58 3.21 -15.40
N SER A 118 18.24 3.81 -14.40
CA SER A 118 18.78 3.13 -13.22
C SER A 118 17.78 2.21 -12.48
N PRO A 119 16.51 2.61 -12.23
CA PRO A 119 15.54 1.75 -11.55
C PRO A 119 15.14 0.51 -12.35
N ILE A 120 15.29 0.55 -13.68
CA ILE A 120 15.00 -0.58 -14.57
C ILE A 120 16.18 -1.55 -14.57
N VAL A 121 17.41 -1.04 -14.70
CA VAL A 121 18.63 -1.86 -14.69
C VAL A 121 18.82 -2.56 -13.35
N HIS A 122 18.60 -1.85 -12.24
CA HIS A 122 18.74 -2.39 -10.89
C HIS A 122 17.43 -2.94 -10.33
N PHE A 123 16.42 -3.18 -11.17
CA PHE A 123 15.09 -3.59 -10.74
C PHE A 123 15.14 -4.83 -9.86
N PHE A 124 15.74 -5.92 -10.33
CA PHE A 124 15.78 -7.18 -9.59
C PHE A 124 16.62 -7.12 -8.31
N ALA A 125 17.54 -6.15 -8.20
CA ALA A 125 18.30 -5.92 -6.98
C ALA A 125 17.50 -5.11 -5.95
N LYS A 126 16.73 -4.10 -6.38
CA LYS A 126 15.99 -3.18 -5.49
C LYS A 126 14.58 -3.69 -5.16
N TRP A 127 13.91 -4.34 -6.10
CA TRP A 127 12.53 -4.79 -5.97
C TRP A 127 12.30 -5.71 -4.77
N PRO A 128 13.09 -6.78 -4.52
CA PRO A 128 12.84 -7.67 -3.39
C PRO A 128 12.88 -6.94 -2.04
N ARG A 129 13.84 -6.03 -1.87
CA ARG A 129 13.97 -5.18 -0.69
C ARG A 129 12.76 -4.26 -0.54
N ASN A 130 12.43 -3.50 -1.58
CA ASN A 130 11.34 -2.53 -1.58
C ASN A 130 9.97 -3.20 -1.37
N PHE A 131 9.73 -4.34 -2.03
CA PHE A 131 8.55 -5.17 -1.84
C PHE A 131 8.44 -5.68 -0.40
N THR A 132 9.53 -6.19 0.17
CA THR A 132 9.52 -6.72 1.55
C THR A 132 9.18 -5.62 2.56
N ILE A 133 9.76 -4.43 2.41
CA ILE A 133 9.46 -3.27 3.26
C ILE A 133 7.98 -2.90 3.13
N ALA A 134 7.49 -2.76 1.89
CA ALA A 134 6.09 -2.43 1.64
C ALA A 134 5.15 -3.49 2.21
N PHE A 135 5.46 -4.77 2.02
CA PHE A 135 4.67 -5.89 2.51
C PHE A 135 4.57 -5.89 4.04
N ILE A 136 5.70 -5.67 4.74
CA ILE A 136 5.73 -5.60 6.20
C ILE A 136 4.91 -4.41 6.71
N VAL A 137 5.13 -3.22 6.15
CA VAL A 137 4.38 -2.01 6.57
C VAL A 137 2.88 -2.20 6.32
N GLU A 138 2.51 -2.71 5.15
CA GLU A 138 1.10 -2.91 4.80
C GLU A 138 0.42 -3.94 5.70
N GLY A 139 1.07 -5.08 5.91
CA GLY A 139 0.52 -6.22 6.65
C GLY A 139 0.46 -5.98 8.16
N PHE A 140 1.49 -5.37 8.74
CA PHE A 140 1.61 -5.23 10.20
C PHE A 140 1.22 -3.86 10.74
N ILE A 141 1.24 -2.80 9.91
CA ILE A 141 1.00 -1.43 10.37
C ILE A 141 -0.26 -0.85 9.71
N ALA A 142 -0.25 -0.70 8.39
CA ALA A 142 -1.31 0.03 7.68
C ALA A 142 -2.67 -0.67 7.78
N GLN A 143 -2.75 -1.96 7.42
CA GLN A 143 -4.01 -2.70 7.47
C GLN A 143 -4.56 -2.87 8.90
N PRO A 144 -3.76 -3.26 9.92
CA PRO A 144 -4.27 -3.37 11.29
C PRO A 144 -4.77 -2.03 11.85
N PHE A 145 -4.08 -0.93 11.54
CA PHE A 145 -4.50 0.40 11.95
C PHE A 145 -5.82 0.80 11.29
N ALA A 146 -5.93 0.67 9.96
CA ALA A 146 -7.16 0.98 9.24
C ALA A 146 -8.36 0.16 9.73
N ARG A 147 -8.15 -1.13 10.00
CA ARG A 147 -9.19 -2.02 10.58
C ARG A 147 -9.60 -1.60 11.99
N SER A 148 -8.67 -1.08 12.77
CA SER A 148 -8.93 -0.58 14.13
C SER A 148 -9.74 0.72 14.08
N VAL A 149 -9.43 1.62 13.15
CA VAL A 149 -10.23 2.84 12.93
C VAL A 149 -11.65 2.50 12.48
N MET A 150 -11.83 1.52 11.58
CA MET A 150 -13.18 1.06 11.19
C MET A 150 -13.95 0.48 12.38
N ALA A 151 -13.28 -0.34 13.20
CA ALA A 151 -13.91 -0.89 14.40
C ALA A 151 -14.35 0.20 15.38
N TRP A 152 -13.55 1.26 15.52
CA TRP A 152 -13.88 2.42 16.34
C TRP A 152 -15.05 3.21 15.75
N TYR A 153 -15.00 3.52 14.44
CA TYR A 153 -16.06 4.24 13.73
C TYR A 153 -17.43 3.56 13.89
N HIS A 154 -17.49 2.24 13.71
CA HIS A 154 -18.72 1.46 13.87
C HIS A 154 -19.21 1.36 15.31
N ARG A 155 -18.32 1.41 16.32
CA ARG A 155 -18.75 1.47 17.73
C ARG A 155 -19.37 2.82 18.05
N SER A 156 -18.69 3.90 17.67
CA SER A 156 -19.15 5.27 17.92
C SER A 156 -20.52 5.54 17.29
N ALA A 157 -20.77 4.97 16.10
CA ALA A 157 -22.07 5.07 15.41
C ALA A 157 -23.20 4.22 16.04
N GLN A 158 -22.89 3.22 16.88
CA GLN A 158 -23.89 2.43 17.61
C GLN A 158 -24.24 3.02 19.00
N THR A 159 -23.39 3.93 19.50
CA THR A 159 -23.58 4.64 20.78
C THR A 159 -24.23 6.02 20.65
N ALA A 160 -24.50 6.47 19.42
CA ALA A 160 -25.22 7.72 19.10
C ALA A 160 -26.65 7.38 18.67
#